data_AF-A0A957P6R3-F1
#
_entry.id   AF-A0A957P6R3-F1
#
_cell.length_a   1.000
_cell.length_b   1.000
_cell.length_c   1.000
_cell.angle_alpha   90.00
_cell.angle_beta   90.00
_cell.angle_gamma   90.00
#
_symmetry.space_group_name_H-M   'P 1'
#
loop_
_entity.id
_entity.type
_entity.pdbx_description
1 polymer ?
#
loop_
_entity_poly.entity_id
_entity_poly.type
_entity_poly.pdbx_seq_one_letter_code
_entity_poly.pdbx_strand_id
1 'polypeptide(L)'
;MSAISSCAAYIPLDRRFAMMQGTTLPDRAYGAALFADISGFTQLTETLAARFGARRGADELARHLNRVYTVLIAEVHRLGGSVIGFSGDAIMCWFAEGIEEARESGEASTEKKEASEKSGDAAANAVRVAVALQQAMQQFVDWEIVTGVRATLTIKTAVATGAVRRLLVGDVDIQVIDILAGALMDRVAAAEQL
;
A
#
# COMPACT_ATOMS: atom_id res chain seq x y z
N MET A 1 15.59 23.95 -0.36
CA MET A 1 15.42 22.51 -0.69
C MET A 1 14.75 21.67 0.41
N SER A 2 14.14 22.25 1.46
CA SER A 2 13.74 21.50 2.67
C SER A 2 12.23 21.27 2.88
N ALA A 3 11.33 21.97 2.19
CA ALA A 3 9.87 21.77 2.34
C ALA A 3 9.29 20.71 1.39
N ILE A 4 9.75 20.67 0.13
CA ILE A 4 9.26 19.73 -0.90
C ILE A 4 9.53 18.27 -0.50
N SER A 5 10.68 17.99 0.14
CA SER A 5 11.01 16.65 0.63
C SER A 5 10.06 16.16 1.74
N SER A 6 9.46 17.06 2.52
CA SER A 6 8.53 16.68 3.59
C SER A 6 7.13 16.35 3.05
N CYS A 7 6.65 17.07 2.03
CA CYS A 7 5.35 16.79 1.40
C CYS A 7 5.37 15.51 0.57
N ALA A 8 6.53 15.12 0.04
CA ALA A 8 6.69 13.90 -0.76
C ALA A 8 6.36 12.60 0.02
N ALA A 9 6.36 12.63 1.36
CA ALA A 9 5.94 11.49 2.18
C ALA A 9 4.42 11.21 2.10
N TYR A 10 3.63 12.19 1.66
CA TYR A 10 2.17 12.11 1.57
C TYR A 10 1.67 11.87 0.14
N ILE A 11 2.57 11.67 -0.82
CA ILE A 11 2.24 11.42 -2.23
C ILE A 11 2.67 9.99 -2.57
N PRO A 12 1.77 9.14 -3.10
CA PRO A 12 2.12 7.79 -3.55
C PRO A 12 3.33 7.77 -4.49
N LEU A 13 4.16 6.72 -4.36
CA LEU A 13 5.47 6.67 -5.01
C LEU A 13 5.36 6.72 -6.55
N ASP A 14 4.42 5.98 -7.14
CA ASP A 14 4.07 6.02 -8.56
C ASP A 14 3.73 7.43 -9.05
N ARG A 15 2.91 8.16 -8.29
CA ARG A 15 2.54 9.54 -8.61
C ARG A 15 3.74 10.48 -8.56
N ARG A 16 4.64 10.29 -7.58
CA ARG A 16 5.89 11.06 -7.52
C ARG A 16 6.75 10.82 -8.75
N PHE A 17 6.86 9.57 -9.20
CA PHE A 17 7.58 9.26 -10.43
C PHE A 17 6.94 9.92 -11.65
N ALA A 18 5.62 9.84 -11.80
CA ALA A 18 4.91 10.51 -12.89
C ALA A 18 5.16 12.03 -12.87
N MET A 19 5.02 12.68 -11.72
CA MET A 19 5.29 14.12 -11.56
C MET A 19 6.73 14.50 -11.92
N MET A 20 7.72 13.69 -11.53
CA MET A 20 9.12 13.93 -11.89
C MET A 20 9.39 13.79 -13.40
N GLN A 21 8.61 12.95 -14.09
CA GLN A 21 8.69 12.77 -15.54
C GLN A 21 7.84 13.79 -16.31
N GLY A 22 7.08 14.65 -15.63
CA GLY A 22 6.14 15.56 -16.26
C GLY A 22 4.92 14.86 -16.86
N THR A 23 4.61 13.64 -16.42
CA THR A 23 3.47 12.84 -16.86
C THR A 23 2.41 12.74 -15.76
N THR A 24 1.22 12.27 -16.12
CA THR A 24 0.14 11.99 -15.18
C THR A 24 -0.16 10.49 -15.15
N LEU A 25 -0.67 10.01 -14.02
CA LEU A 25 -1.19 8.65 -13.94
C LEU A 25 -2.51 8.57 -14.75
N PRO A 26 -2.76 7.47 -15.47
CA PRO A 26 -4.00 7.29 -16.19
C PRO A 26 -5.17 7.17 -15.21
N ASP A 27 -6.31 7.79 -15.55
CA ASP A 27 -7.55 7.64 -14.76
C ASP A 27 -8.00 6.18 -14.74
N ARG A 28 -7.96 5.48 -15.89
CA ARG A 28 -8.27 4.04 -15.95
C ARG A 28 -6.99 3.23 -15.92
N ALA A 29 -6.87 2.36 -14.93
CA ALA A 29 -5.73 1.45 -14.82
C ALA A 29 -6.23 0.02 -14.60
N TYR A 30 -5.39 -0.95 -14.97
CA TYR A 30 -5.53 -2.35 -14.59
C TYR A 30 -4.34 -2.75 -13.73
N GLY A 31 -4.51 -3.69 -12.82
CA GLY A 31 -3.42 -4.11 -11.94
C GLY A 31 -3.91 -4.95 -10.77
N ALA A 32 -3.12 -4.94 -9.69
CA ALA A 32 -3.42 -5.63 -8.45
C ALA A 32 -3.49 -4.66 -7.27
N ALA A 33 -4.52 -4.82 -6.45
CA ALA A 33 -4.62 -4.16 -5.17
C ALA A 33 -4.28 -5.17 -4.06
N LEU A 34 -3.48 -4.71 -3.10
CA LEU A 34 -3.16 -5.42 -1.88
C LEU A 34 -3.65 -4.57 -0.71
N PHE A 35 -4.54 -5.13 0.08
CA PHE A 35 -4.93 -4.57 1.37
C PHE A 35 -4.21 -5.36 2.46
N ALA A 36 -3.57 -4.67 3.39
CA ALA A 36 -2.91 -5.29 4.51
C ALA A 36 -3.39 -4.62 5.80
N ASP A 37 -4.07 -5.41 6.62
CA ASP A 37 -4.59 -5.01 7.92
C ASP A 37 -3.72 -5.59 9.03
N ILE A 38 -3.33 -4.76 9.98
CA ILE A 38 -2.44 -5.16 11.06
C ILE A 38 -3.27 -5.32 12.32
N SER A 39 -3.33 -6.53 12.86
CA SER A 39 -4.12 -6.81 14.05
C SER A 39 -3.27 -6.71 15.33
N GLY A 40 -3.93 -6.37 16.44
CA GLY A 40 -3.33 -6.25 17.77
C GLY A 40 -3.08 -4.81 18.22
N PHE A 41 -3.37 -3.82 17.38
CA PHE A 41 -3.16 -2.41 17.74
C PHE A 41 -4.07 -1.89 18.84
N THR A 42 -5.33 -2.29 18.88
CA THR A 42 -6.25 -1.85 19.94
C THR A 42 -5.74 -2.28 21.32
N GLN A 43 -5.38 -3.56 21.46
CA GLN A 43 -4.84 -4.09 22.72
C GLN A 43 -3.52 -3.41 23.10
N LEU A 44 -2.66 -3.14 22.12
CA LEU A 44 -1.43 -2.39 22.34
C LEU A 44 -1.70 -0.97 22.82
N THR A 45 -2.64 -0.27 22.17
CA THR A 45 -3.04 1.09 22.51
C THR A 45 -3.55 1.16 23.95
N GLU A 46 -4.43 0.23 24.33
CA GLU A 46 -4.97 0.14 25.70
C GLU A 46 -3.86 -0.13 26.72
N THR A 47 -2.95 -1.05 26.42
CA THR A 47 -1.83 -1.41 27.31
C THR A 47 -0.91 -0.21 27.55
N LEU A 48 -0.56 0.53 26.50
CA LEU A 48 0.28 1.71 26.60
C LEU A 48 -0.43 2.87 27.31
N ALA A 49 -1.72 3.08 27.02
CA ALA A 49 -2.52 4.09 27.70
C ALA A 49 -2.66 3.80 29.19
N ALA A 50 -2.89 2.53 29.58
CA ALA A 50 -2.96 2.12 30.98
C ALA A 50 -1.62 2.29 31.71
N ARG A 51 -0.50 2.04 31.03
CA ARG A 51 0.84 2.08 31.65
C ARG A 51 1.43 3.48 31.74
N PHE A 52 1.22 4.32 30.72
CA PHE A 52 1.89 5.63 30.59
C PHE A 52 0.93 6.82 30.58
N GLY A 53 -0.38 6.57 30.66
CA GLY A 53 -1.42 7.58 30.48
C GLY A 53 -1.65 7.92 29.01
N ALA A 54 -2.76 8.59 28.71
CA ALA A 54 -3.23 8.81 27.34
C ALA A 54 -2.18 9.48 26.42
N ARG A 55 -1.51 10.53 26.89
CA ARG A 55 -0.59 11.31 26.06
C ARG A 55 0.70 10.55 25.72
N ARG A 56 1.41 10.06 26.74
CA ARG A 56 2.65 9.31 26.53
C ARG A 56 2.39 7.95 25.89
N GLY A 57 1.27 7.30 26.22
CA GLY A 57 0.87 6.05 25.58
C GLY A 57 0.68 6.22 24.07
N ALA A 58 0.05 7.32 23.64
CA ALA A 58 -0.09 7.66 22.24
C ALA A 58 1.26 7.95 21.55
N ASP A 59 2.17 8.68 22.21
CA ASP A 59 3.51 8.97 21.67
C ASP A 59 4.31 7.67 21.45
N GLU A 60 4.30 6.75 22.42
CA GLU A 60 4.97 5.45 22.29
C GLU A 60 4.33 4.59 21.19
N LEU A 61 3.00 4.55 21.13
CA LEU A 61 2.27 3.83 20.09
C LEU A 61 2.68 4.33 18.70
N ALA A 62 2.69 5.66 18.49
CA ALA A 62 3.08 6.26 17.22
C ALA A 62 4.52 5.90 16.83
N ARG A 63 5.46 5.91 17.79
CA ARG A 63 6.85 5.53 17.56
C ARG A 63 6.98 4.08 17.08
N HIS A 64 6.23 3.15 17.68
CA HIS A 64 6.26 1.74 17.30
C HIS A 64 5.52 1.45 16.00
N LEU A 65 4.37 2.09 15.78
CA LEU A 65 3.64 2.07 14.51
C LEU A 65 4.53 2.49 13.35
N ASN A 66 5.24 3.61 13.51
CA ASN A 66 6.15 4.11 12.48
C ASN A 66 7.25 3.10 12.15
N ARG A 67 7.76 2.35 13.13
CA ARG A 67 8.74 1.28 12.87
C ARG A 67 8.15 0.12 12.08
N VAL A 68 6.91 -0.28 12.40
CA VAL A 68 6.19 -1.32 11.63
C VAL A 68 5.98 -0.85 10.20
N TYR A 69 5.33 0.31 10.01
CA TYR A 69 5.04 0.85 8.69
C TYR A 69 6.30 1.09 7.84
N THR A 70 7.40 1.55 8.44
CA THR A 70 8.66 1.73 7.71
C THR A 70 9.10 0.45 7.00
N VAL A 71 8.99 -0.69 7.68
CA VAL A 71 9.37 -1.99 7.10
C VAL A 71 8.36 -2.44 6.05
N LEU A 72 7.06 -2.33 6.34
CA LEU A 72 6.01 -2.75 5.40
C LEU A 72 6.04 -1.94 4.10
N ILE A 73 6.16 -0.62 4.20
CA ILE A 73 6.25 0.30 3.06
C ILE A 73 7.49 -0.03 2.21
N ALA A 74 8.63 -0.35 2.85
CA ALA A 74 9.84 -0.74 2.13
C ALA A 74 9.63 -1.99 1.27
N GLU A 75 8.93 -3.02 1.78
CA GLU A 75 8.63 -4.22 1.00
C GLU A 75 7.68 -3.95 -0.17
N VAL A 76 6.67 -3.10 0.01
CA VAL A 76 5.77 -2.67 -1.07
C VAL A 76 6.56 -1.98 -2.18
N HIS A 77 7.39 -1.01 -1.82
CA HIS A 77 8.18 -0.24 -2.79
C HIS A 77 9.25 -1.08 -3.49
N ARG A 78 9.82 -2.08 -2.81
CA ARG A 78 10.86 -2.96 -3.37
C ARG A 78 10.40 -3.71 -4.62
N LEU A 79 9.11 -3.98 -4.75
CA LEU A 79 8.52 -4.66 -5.91
C LEU A 79 7.67 -3.71 -6.77
N GLY A 80 7.96 -2.40 -6.73
CA GLY A 80 7.33 -1.40 -7.58
C GLY A 80 5.87 -1.07 -7.19
N GLY A 81 5.40 -1.56 -6.04
CA GLY A 81 4.10 -1.18 -5.51
C GLY A 81 4.12 0.24 -4.96
N SER A 82 2.94 0.84 -4.90
CA SER A 82 2.72 2.14 -4.24
C SER A 82 1.74 2.00 -3.10
N VAL A 83 2.06 2.60 -1.95
CA VAL A 83 1.11 2.75 -0.85
C VAL A 83 0.22 3.95 -1.15
N ILE A 84 -1.08 3.70 -1.27
CA ILE A 84 -2.08 4.67 -1.71
C ILE A 84 -2.65 5.44 -0.52
N GLY A 85 -2.87 4.75 0.58
CA GLY A 85 -3.43 5.36 1.77
C GLY A 85 -3.42 4.41 2.95
N PHE A 86 -3.70 5.01 4.11
CA PHE A 86 -3.81 4.35 5.39
C PHE A 86 -5.25 4.50 5.87
N SER A 87 -5.82 3.46 6.45
CA SER A 87 -7.13 3.48 7.09
C SER A 87 -7.00 2.82 8.45
N GLY A 88 -6.83 3.64 9.50
CA GLY A 88 -6.50 3.13 10.83
C GLY A 88 -5.13 2.45 10.82
N ASP A 89 -5.13 1.15 11.07
CA ASP A 89 -4.00 0.23 11.06
C ASP A 89 -3.77 -0.51 9.74
N ALA A 90 -4.65 -0.30 8.75
CA ALA A 90 -4.54 -0.94 7.46
C ALA A 90 -3.88 -0.06 6.40
N ILE A 91 -3.19 -0.69 5.45
CA ILE A 91 -2.57 -0.06 4.27
C ILE A 91 -3.19 -0.58 2.98
N MET A 92 -3.50 0.35 2.08
CA MET A 92 -3.94 0.04 0.71
C MET A 92 -2.77 0.24 -0.24
N CYS A 93 -2.42 -0.81 -0.97
CA CYS A 93 -1.29 -0.83 -1.91
C CYS A 93 -1.76 -1.13 -3.34
N TRP A 94 -1.06 -0.56 -4.32
CA TRP A 94 -1.36 -0.70 -5.74
C TRP A 94 -0.14 -1.13 -6.53
N PHE A 95 -0.36 -2.07 -7.45
CA PHE A 95 0.60 -2.51 -8.44
C PHE A 95 -0.06 -2.33 -9.80
N ALA A 96 0.38 -1.32 -10.56
CA ALA A 96 -0.12 -1.08 -11.90
C ALA A 96 0.39 -2.17 -12.85
N GLU A 97 -0.49 -2.69 -13.68
CA GLU A 97 -0.09 -3.45 -14.87
C GLU A 97 0.49 -2.46 -15.88
N GLY A 98 1.63 -2.80 -16.48
CA GLY A 98 2.23 -1.96 -17.50
C GLY A 98 1.26 -1.77 -18.65
N ILE A 99 0.98 -0.51 -19.02
CA ILE A 99 0.22 -0.25 -20.24
C ILE A 99 1.20 -0.53 -21.38
N GLU A 100 0.99 -1.60 -22.15
CA GLU A 100 1.56 -1.66 -23.48
C GLU A 100 0.97 -0.49 -24.24
N GLU A 101 1.79 0.54 -24.52
CA GLU A 101 1.43 1.58 -25.47
C GLU A 101 0.94 0.87 -26.72
N ALA A 102 -0.35 1.05 -27.03
CA ALA A 102 -0.96 0.46 -28.20
C ALA A 102 -0.04 0.78 -29.37
N ARG A 103 0.56 -0.25 -29.97
CA ARG A 103 1.35 -0.13 -31.18
C ARG A 103 0.45 0.47 -32.25
N GLU A 104 0.45 1.79 -32.37
CA GLU A 104 -0.06 2.50 -33.54
C GLU A 104 0.93 2.30 -34.68
N SER A 105 0.85 1.12 -35.30
CA SER A 105 1.30 0.91 -36.67
C SER A 105 0.65 -0.38 -37.14
N GLY A 106 -0.36 -0.21 -38.00
CA GLY A 106 -1.08 -1.32 -38.63
C GLY A 106 -0.14 -2.30 -39.32
N GLU A 107 -0.38 -3.58 -39.12
CA GLU A 107 -0.70 -4.56 -40.16
C GLU A 107 -0.79 -5.95 -39.52
N ALA A 108 -1.77 -6.73 -39.96
CA ALA A 108 -2.14 -8.00 -39.37
C ALA A 108 -1.19 -9.12 -39.80
N SER A 109 -0.53 -9.77 -38.85
CA SER A 109 -0.18 -11.21 -38.95
C SER A 109 0.25 -11.80 -37.61
N THR A 110 -0.59 -12.71 -37.12
CA THR A 110 -0.28 -13.97 -36.42
C THR A 110 1.03 -14.08 -35.64
N GLU A 111 1.02 -13.68 -34.36
CA GLU A 111 1.92 -14.20 -33.33
C GLU A 111 1.30 -13.96 -31.93
N LYS A 112 0.27 -14.76 -31.59
CA LYS A 112 -0.57 -14.61 -30.40
C LYS A 112 -0.05 -15.38 -29.17
N LYS A 113 1.27 -15.57 -29.01
CA LYS A 113 1.83 -16.41 -27.92
C LYS A 113 2.73 -15.74 -26.90
N GLU A 114 3.22 -14.53 -27.13
CA GLU A 114 4.14 -13.85 -26.18
C GLU A 114 3.47 -12.73 -25.36
N ALA A 115 2.29 -12.25 -25.76
CA ALA A 115 1.55 -11.20 -25.03
C ALA A 115 0.81 -11.68 -23.76
N SER A 116 0.76 -13.00 -23.51
CA SER A 116 0.07 -13.57 -22.34
C SER A 116 0.94 -13.63 -21.07
N GLU A 117 2.25 -13.38 -21.18
CA GLU A 117 3.18 -13.57 -20.05
C GLU A 117 3.42 -12.31 -19.20
N LYS A 118 3.14 -11.10 -19.71
CA LYS A 118 3.32 -9.85 -18.95
C LYS A 118 2.11 -9.41 -18.12
N SER A 119 0.89 -9.84 -18.47
CA SER A 119 -0.37 -9.51 -17.76
C SER A 119 -0.51 -10.17 -16.37
N GLY A 120 0.59 -10.69 -15.81
CA GLY A 120 0.63 -11.35 -14.51
C GLY A 120 1.64 -10.74 -13.54
N ASP A 121 2.45 -9.76 -13.96
CA ASP A 121 3.51 -9.20 -13.14
C ASP A 121 2.95 -8.42 -11.94
N ALA A 122 1.87 -7.64 -12.14
CA ALA A 122 1.23 -6.92 -11.05
C ALA A 122 0.65 -7.87 -9.99
N ALA A 123 -0.02 -8.94 -10.43
CA ALA A 123 -0.60 -9.94 -9.54
C ALA A 123 0.48 -10.72 -8.77
N ALA A 124 1.51 -11.19 -9.48
CA ALA A 124 2.62 -11.91 -8.90
C ALA A 124 3.39 -11.04 -7.90
N ASN A 125 3.66 -9.78 -8.24
CA ASN A 125 4.32 -8.84 -7.33
C ASN A 125 3.46 -8.56 -6.09
N ALA A 126 2.15 -8.35 -6.23
CA ALA A 126 1.27 -8.18 -5.08
C ALA A 126 1.29 -9.39 -4.15
N VAL A 127 1.22 -10.62 -4.68
CA VAL A 127 1.32 -11.84 -3.86
C VAL A 127 2.69 -11.98 -3.20
N ARG A 128 3.77 -11.70 -3.92
CA ARG A 128 5.13 -11.72 -3.36
C ARG A 128 5.30 -10.69 -2.23
N VAL A 129 4.72 -9.51 -2.39
CA VAL A 129 4.68 -8.51 -1.32
C VAL A 129 3.85 -9.02 -0.16
N ALA A 130 2.64 -9.56 -0.36
CA ALA A 130 1.84 -10.11 0.73
C ALA A 130 2.62 -11.13 1.59
N VAL A 131 3.33 -12.06 0.96
CA VAL A 131 4.21 -13.01 1.66
C VAL A 131 5.36 -12.30 2.38
N ALA A 132 6.02 -11.35 1.72
CA ALA A 132 7.10 -10.58 2.32
C ALA A 132 6.64 -9.76 3.54
N LEU A 133 5.42 -9.20 3.51
CA LEU A 133 4.83 -8.49 4.65
C LEU A 133 4.61 -9.45 5.82
N GLN A 134 4.07 -10.64 5.58
CA GLN A 134 3.89 -11.65 6.64
C GLN A 134 5.23 -12.12 7.24
N GLN A 135 6.26 -12.27 6.41
CA GLN A 135 7.62 -12.60 6.87
C GLN A 135 8.24 -11.46 7.68
N ALA A 136 8.11 -10.21 7.20
CA ALA A 136 8.59 -9.03 7.91
C ALA A 136 7.93 -8.87 9.27
N MET A 137 6.65 -9.25 9.40
CA MET A 137 5.93 -9.19 10.68
C MET A 137 6.43 -10.16 11.75
N GLN A 138 7.24 -11.17 11.40
CA GLN A 138 7.81 -12.08 12.38
C GLN A 138 8.69 -11.37 13.42
N GLN A 139 9.28 -10.21 13.09
CA GLN A 139 10.06 -9.41 14.04
C GLN A 139 9.21 -8.65 15.08
N PHE A 140 7.88 -8.67 14.91
CA PHE A 140 6.91 -8.00 15.78
C PHE A 140 6.04 -9.02 16.55
N VAL A 141 6.43 -10.29 16.54
CA VAL A 141 5.87 -11.33 17.40
C VAL A 141 6.62 -11.33 18.72
N ASP A 142 5.87 -11.28 19.82
CA ASP A 142 6.40 -11.24 21.19
C ASP A 142 7.57 -10.24 21.35
N TRP A 143 7.44 -9.05 20.76
CA TRP A 143 8.49 -8.04 20.82
C TRP A 143 8.35 -7.16 22.07
N GLU A 144 9.48 -6.76 22.65
CA GLU A 144 9.50 -5.78 23.74
C GLU A 144 9.37 -4.37 23.17
N ILE A 145 8.28 -3.70 23.50
CA ILE A 145 7.93 -2.36 23.01
C ILE A 145 8.62 -1.33 23.90
N VAL A 146 8.42 -1.51 25.19
CA VAL A 146 9.04 -0.74 26.28
C VAL A 146 9.27 -1.70 27.44
N THR A 147 10.17 -1.34 28.35
CA THR A 147 10.62 -2.24 29.43
C THR A 147 9.45 -2.90 30.17
N GLY A 148 9.36 -4.22 30.06
CA GLY A 148 8.32 -5.03 30.72
C GLY A 148 6.95 -5.02 30.04
N VAL A 149 6.82 -4.45 28.84
CA VAL A 149 5.61 -4.52 28.01
C VAL A 149 5.95 -5.21 26.69
N ARG A 150 5.37 -6.39 26.49
CA ARG A 150 5.48 -7.16 25.26
C ARG A 150 4.14 -7.18 24.54
N ALA A 151 4.17 -7.22 23.22
CA ALA A 151 2.98 -7.43 22.41
C ALA A 151 3.28 -8.36 21.24
N THR A 152 2.22 -8.78 20.57
CA THR A 152 2.31 -9.46 19.29
C THR A 152 1.45 -8.68 18.32
N LEU A 153 2.03 -8.34 17.18
CA LEU A 153 1.29 -7.81 16.05
C LEU A 153 1.30 -8.86 14.94
N THR A 154 0.15 -9.04 14.30
CA THR A 154 0.00 -9.92 13.14
C THR A 154 -0.51 -9.09 11.96
N ILE A 155 -0.42 -9.65 10.75
CA ILE A 155 -0.93 -8.99 9.56
C ILE A 155 -1.79 -9.95 8.76
N LYS A 156 -2.93 -9.45 8.32
CA LYS A 156 -3.82 -10.10 7.35
C LYS A 156 -3.68 -9.36 6.03
N THR A 157 -3.58 -10.11 4.94
CA THR A 157 -3.42 -9.53 3.60
C THR A 157 -4.47 -10.09 2.66
N ALA A 158 -5.12 -9.21 1.91
CA ALA A 158 -6.04 -9.55 0.83
C ALA A 158 -5.50 -9.00 -0.49
N VAL A 159 -5.49 -9.84 -1.54
CA VAL A 159 -5.03 -9.46 -2.88
C VAL A 159 -6.13 -9.72 -3.88
N ALA A 160 -6.40 -8.75 -4.75
CA ALA A 160 -7.28 -8.93 -5.90
C ALA A 160 -6.75 -8.16 -7.12
N THR A 161 -7.10 -8.64 -8.30
CA THR A 161 -6.74 -8.01 -9.58
C THR A 161 -7.95 -7.46 -10.31
N GLY A 162 -7.73 -6.42 -11.11
CA GLY A 162 -8.78 -5.86 -11.95
C GLY A 162 -8.55 -4.42 -12.37
N ALA A 163 -9.57 -3.88 -13.04
CA ALA A 163 -9.62 -2.48 -13.41
C ALA A 163 -10.01 -1.59 -12.22
N VAL A 164 -9.42 -0.39 -12.18
CA VAL A 164 -9.71 0.68 -11.21
C VAL A 164 -9.82 2.03 -11.92
N ARG A 165 -10.47 2.97 -11.24
CA ARG A 165 -10.34 4.40 -11.48
C ARG A 165 -9.32 4.96 -10.49
N ARG A 166 -8.36 5.76 -10.97
CA ARG A 166 -7.29 6.40 -10.21
C ARG A 166 -7.54 7.90 -10.21
N LEU A 167 -8.10 8.40 -9.11
CA LEU A 167 -8.64 9.75 -9.02
C LEU A 167 -7.90 10.58 -7.99
N LEU A 168 -7.78 11.87 -8.26
CA LEU A 168 -7.43 12.88 -7.27
C LEU A 168 -8.72 13.53 -6.78
N VAL A 169 -8.96 13.51 -5.47
CA VAL A 169 -10.19 14.03 -4.87
C VAL A 169 -9.84 15.04 -3.78
N GLY A 170 -10.55 16.16 -3.77
CA GLY A 170 -10.40 17.22 -2.78
C GLY A 170 -10.32 18.61 -3.39
N ASP A 171 -9.80 19.55 -2.61
CA ASP A 171 -9.60 20.94 -2.99
C ASP A 171 -8.09 21.21 -3.03
N VAL A 172 -7.60 21.79 -4.14
CA VAL A 172 -6.17 22.03 -4.34
C VAL A 172 -5.59 23.02 -3.33
N ASP A 173 -6.42 23.93 -2.81
CA ASP A 173 -6.00 24.95 -1.85
C ASP A 173 -6.01 24.44 -0.40
N ILE A 174 -6.64 23.27 -0.16
CA ILE A 174 -6.76 22.67 1.18
C ILE A 174 -6.01 21.34 1.24
N GLN A 175 -6.49 20.34 0.49
CA GLN A 175 -5.95 19.00 0.46
C GLN A 175 -6.53 18.21 -0.72
N VAL A 176 -5.64 17.48 -1.39
CA VAL A 176 -6.00 16.49 -2.41
C VAL A 176 -5.49 15.13 -1.96
N ILE A 177 -6.31 14.09 -2.11
CA ILE A 177 -5.98 12.70 -1.80
C ILE A 177 -6.09 11.83 -3.05
N ASP A 178 -5.25 10.80 -3.10
CA ASP A 178 -5.26 9.80 -4.16
C ASP A 178 -6.19 8.64 -3.79
N ILE A 179 -7.12 8.30 -4.69
CA ILE A 179 -8.15 7.29 -4.44
C ILE A 179 -8.17 6.27 -5.58
N LEU A 180 -8.26 5.00 -5.20
CA LEU A 180 -8.68 3.91 -6.07
C LEU A 180 -10.18 3.68 -5.92
N ALA A 181 -10.89 3.60 -7.04
CA ALA A 181 -12.32 3.35 -7.05
C ALA A 181 -12.72 2.29 -8.08
N GLY A 182 -13.87 1.65 -7.85
CA GLY A 182 -14.46 0.64 -8.73
C GLY A 182 -14.57 -0.73 -8.09
N ALA A 183 -15.16 -1.68 -8.82
CA ALA A 183 -15.52 -3.01 -8.32
C ALA A 183 -14.34 -3.85 -7.79
N LEU A 184 -13.10 -3.47 -8.11
CA LEU A 184 -11.93 -4.10 -7.51
C LEU A 184 -11.85 -3.82 -6.00
N MET A 185 -12.18 -2.60 -5.56
CA MET A 185 -12.12 -2.24 -4.15
C MET A 185 -13.13 -3.04 -3.34
N ASP A 186 -14.32 -3.30 -3.90
CA ASP A 186 -15.33 -4.15 -3.28
C ASP A 186 -14.83 -5.60 -3.13
N ARG A 187 -14.12 -6.13 -4.15
CA ARG A 187 -13.52 -7.48 -4.08
C ARG A 187 -12.43 -7.58 -3.03
N VAL A 188 -11.57 -6.56 -2.92
CA VAL A 188 -10.52 -6.52 -1.91
C VAL A 188 -11.12 -6.48 -0.51
N ALA A 189 -12.13 -5.64 -0.30
CA ALA A 189 -12.86 -5.57 0.97
C ALA A 189 -13.54 -6.91 1.32
N ALA A 190 -14.17 -7.58 0.35
CA ALA A 190 -14.76 -8.89 0.58
C ALA A 190 -13.71 -9.96 0.90
N ALA A 191 -12.56 -9.94 0.22
CA ALA A 191 -11.46 -10.88 0.46
C ALA A 191 -10.80 -10.68 1.82
N GLU A 192 -10.79 -9.46 2.35
CA GLU A 192 -10.33 -9.17 3.70
C GLU A 192 -11.22 -9.79 4.78
N GLN A 193 -12.47 -10.12 4.51
CA GLN A 193 -13.37 -10.76 5.47
C GLN A 193 -13.28 -12.30 5.50
N LEU A 194 -12.48 -12.92 4.62
CA LEU A 194 -12.26 -14.38 4.55
C LEU A 194 -11.15 -14.84 5.48
#